data_AF-A0AAW0RX40-F1
#
_entry.id   AF-A0AAW0RX40-F1
#
_cell.length_a   1.000
_cell.length_b   1.000
_cell.length_c   1.000
_cell.angle_alpha   90.00
_cell.angle_beta   90.00
_cell.angle_gamma   90.00
#
_symmetry.space_group_name_H-M   'P 1'
#
loop_
_entity.id
_entity.type
_entity.pdbx_description
1 polymer ?
#
loop_
_entity_poly.entity_id
_entity_poly.type
_entity_poly.pdbx_seq_one_letter_code
_entity_poly.pdbx_strand_id
1 'polypeptide(L)'
;MQHHASDLVIVISTDYRDARKAAYQEFVVAPSYNVVKLPRQLSPDQGAALGVAFVTSALALGSCFGLSFSDVAGGPDLKSVIGDVGEDRIPHDVRYEALRSMQDHERALEGDWVAIWGGSATSAYLSIQLARLAGLKVAVIVDQARHGRWLSADSHARPDLLIDNSDPDRAVDVLAATIGDALHFGIDTNGPDSASFLLKALQQRRRRHISSGSSKKSPHHSPSPPPTPPIPVRTERRAHLIGLAGLPKHHEHHDDGKDLQMHSVPLKLFHEVPEVGRALSEWMEVLLQSGKLRAPRILGNHSGLADVNGALDRMRNGEIRGGKLVVTVQEKPAQHLVS
;
A
#
# COMPACT_ATOMS: atom_id res chain seq x y z
N MET A 1 13.66 21.83 3.38
CA MET A 1 14.29 22.19 2.09
C MET A 1 13.92 23.61 1.66
N GLN A 2 14.78 24.28 0.88
CA GLN A 2 14.44 25.53 0.17
C GLN A 2 14.03 25.18 -1.27
N HIS A 3 12.85 25.61 -1.71
CA HIS A 3 12.38 25.45 -3.10
C HIS A 3 12.64 26.74 -3.88
N HIS A 4 13.11 26.61 -5.12
CA HIS A 4 13.30 27.75 -6.02
C HIS A 4 12.17 27.83 -7.06
N ALA A 5 11.91 29.03 -7.59
CA ALA A 5 10.82 29.28 -8.54
C ALA A 5 10.89 28.45 -9.85
N SER A 6 12.05 27.86 -10.16
CA SER A 6 12.27 27.02 -11.35
C SER A 6 12.19 25.51 -11.09
N ASP A 7 11.93 25.09 -9.85
CA ASP A 7 11.89 23.66 -9.50
C ASP A 7 10.61 23.01 -10.06
N LEU A 8 10.76 21.83 -10.66
CA LEU A 8 9.62 20.94 -10.93
C LEU A 8 9.29 20.19 -9.65
N VAL A 9 8.02 20.15 -9.29
CA VAL A 9 7.55 19.53 -8.05
C VAL A 9 6.29 18.70 -8.29
N ILE A 10 6.11 17.69 -7.45
CA ILE A 10 4.87 16.94 -7.29
C ILE A 10 4.15 17.55 -6.08
N VAL A 11 2.90 17.95 -6.27
CA VAL A 11 2.01 18.35 -5.18
C VAL A 11 1.07 17.19 -4.89
N ILE A 12 1.14 16.64 -3.68
CA ILE A 12 0.30 15.51 -3.29
C ILE A 12 -0.98 16.02 -2.62
N SER A 13 -2.05 16.12 -3.40
CA SER A 13 -3.35 16.57 -2.94
C SER A 13 -4.17 15.42 -2.33
N THR A 14 -4.24 15.39 -1.00
CA THR A 14 -5.14 14.48 -0.24
C THR A 14 -6.20 15.24 0.56
N ASP A 15 -6.02 16.55 0.76
CA ASP A 15 -6.98 17.47 1.39
C ASP A 15 -7.82 18.18 0.32
N TYR A 16 -8.63 17.41 -0.40
CA TYR A 16 -9.44 17.94 -1.51
C TYR A 16 -10.65 18.76 -1.06
N ARG A 17 -10.93 18.82 0.26
CA ARG A 17 -12.03 19.63 0.81
C ARG A 17 -11.69 21.12 0.79
N ASP A 18 -10.40 21.47 0.82
CA ASP A 18 -9.93 22.81 0.48
C ASP A 18 -9.75 22.93 -1.03
N ALA A 19 -10.65 23.67 -1.69
CA ALA A 19 -10.64 23.84 -3.15
C ALA A 19 -9.29 24.40 -3.67
N ARG A 20 -8.55 25.17 -2.85
CA ARG A 20 -7.23 25.71 -3.22
C ARG A 20 -6.15 24.64 -3.31
N LYS A 21 -6.39 23.48 -2.69
CA LYS A 21 -5.45 22.35 -2.64
C LYS A 21 -5.80 21.25 -3.66
N ALA A 22 -6.92 21.35 -4.36
CA ALA A 22 -7.33 20.36 -5.38
C ALA A 22 -6.37 20.35 -6.59
N ALA A 23 -6.29 19.23 -7.31
CA ALA A 23 -5.31 19.07 -8.40
C ALA A 23 -5.81 19.47 -9.81
N TYR A 24 -7.13 19.56 -10.02
CA TYR A 24 -7.72 19.85 -11.34
C TYR A 24 -7.91 21.35 -11.56
N GLN A 25 -6.80 22.09 -11.52
CA GLN A 25 -6.76 23.55 -11.70
C GLN A 25 -5.38 24.00 -12.19
N GLU A 26 -5.28 25.23 -12.68
CA GLU A 26 -4.03 25.79 -13.21
C GLU A 26 -3.00 26.13 -12.11
N PHE A 27 -3.48 26.53 -10.93
CA PHE A 27 -2.64 26.89 -9.79
C PHE A 27 -3.14 26.17 -8.53
N VAL A 28 -2.22 25.58 -7.77
CA VAL A 28 -2.54 24.86 -6.53
C VAL A 28 -1.71 25.41 -5.37
N VAL A 29 -2.31 25.49 -4.20
CA VAL A 29 -1.62 25.81 -2.95
C VAL A 29 -1.37 24.51 -2.20
N ALA A 30 -0.14 24.32 -1.70
CA ALA A 30 0.23 23.15 -0.92
C ALA A 30 1.08 23.55 0.29
N PRO A 31 0.88 22.92 1.46
CA PRO A 31 1.88 22.99 2.52
C PRO A 31 3.21 22.46 2.02
N SER A 32 4.32 23.11 2.38
CA SER A 32 5.66 22.71 1.91
C SER A 32 6.02 21.26 2.24
N TYR A 33 5.49 20.72 3.35
CA TYR A 33 5.71 19.34 3.75
C TYR A 33 4.92 18.30 2.90
N ASN A 34 4.03 18.74 2.00
CA ASN A 34 3.31 17.89 1.04
C ASN A 34 3.83 18.03 -0.41
N VAL A 35 4.96 18.72 -0.59
CA VAL A 35 5.60 18.96 -1.87
C VAL A 35 6.83 18.08 -1.98
N VAL A 36 6.99 17.43 -3.14
CA VAL A 36 8.12 16.56 -3.45
C VAL A 36 8.83 17.14 -4.66
N LYS A 37 10.10 17.47 -4.54
CA LYS A 37 10.94 17.89 -5.67
C LYS A 37 11.05 16.75 -6.68
N LEU A 38 10.71 17.03 -7.93
CA LEU A 38 10.82 16.06 -9.01
C LEU A 38 12.26 16.06 -9.55
N PRO A 39 12.97 14.91 -9.50
CA PRO A 39 14.29 14.81 -10.11
C PRO A 39 14.26 15.07 -11.62
N ARG A 40 15.31 15.70 -12.15
CA ARG A 40 15.38 16.11 -13.57
C ARG A 40 15.28 14.93 -14.56
N GLN A 41 15.60 13.73 -14.12
CA GLN A 41 15.48 12.51 -14.93
C GLN A 41 14.03 12.03 -15.12
N LEU A 42 13.06 12.57 -14.36
CA LEU A 42 11.66 12.20 -14.47
C LEU A 42 10.85 13.29 -15.18
N SER A 43 9.93 12.88 -16.03
CA SER A 43 8.99 13.80 -16.67
C SER A 43 7.89 14.24 -15.69
N PRO A 44 7.27 15.42 -15.91
CA PRO A 44 6.09 15.83 -15.16
C PRO A 44 4.98 14.77 -15.15
N ASP A 45 4.74 14.10 -16.28
CA ASP A 45 3.74 13.03 -16.37
C ASP A 45 4.04 11.86 -15.43
N GLN A 46 5.32 11.47 -15.32
CA GLN A 46 5.77 10.44 -14.39
C GLN A 46 5.57 10.90 -12.93
N GLY A 47 5.86 12.18 -12.65
CA GLY A 47 5.60 12.78 -11.34
C GLY A 47 4.11 12.74 -10.96
N ALA A 48 3.23 13.14 -11.89
CA ALA A 48 1.78 13.16 -11.72
C ALA A 48 1.18 11.77 -11.48
N ALA A 49 1.85 10.70 -11.94
CA ALA A 49 1.41 9.32 -11.75
C ALA A 49 1.65 8.78 -10.32
N LEU A 50 2.49 9.43 -9.50
CA LEU A 50 2.92 8.91 -8.19
C LEU A 50 2.03 9.35 -7.02
N GLY A 51 1.78 10.67 -6.91
CA GLY A 51 1.28 11.39 -5.72
C GLY A 51 0.54 10.58 -4.65
N VAL A 52 -0.79 10.59 -4.67
CA VAL A 52 -1.62 9.96 -3.62
C VAL A 52 -1.35 8.46 -3.49
N ALA A 53 -1.06 7.77 -4.60
CA ALA A 53 -0.80 6.34 -4.57
C ALA A 53 0.44 5.98 -3.74
N PHE A 54 1.51 6.80 -3.81
CA PHE A 54 2.71 6.60 -2.98
C PHE A 54 2.38 6.75 -1.49
N VAL A 55 1.70 7.84 -1.13
CA VAL A 55 1.33 8.12 0.28
C VAL A 55 0.43 7.01 0.83
N THR A 56 -0.56 6.56 0.06
CA THR A 56 -1.44 5.46 0.43
C THR A 56 -0.64 4.17 0.66
N SER A 57 0.28 3.82 -0.24
CA SER A 57 1.14 2.63 -0.09
C SER A 57 2.06 2.72 1.13
N ALA A 58 2.69 3.88 1.35
CA ALA A 58 3.58 4.09 2.48
C ALA A 58 2.84 4.04 3.83
N LEU A 59 1.67 4.67 3.94
CA LEU A 59 0.83 4.60 5.14
C LEU A 59 0.26 3.20 5.36
N ALA A 60 -0.18 2.51 4.30
CA ALA A 60 -0.68 1.14 4.39
C ALA A 60 0.38 0.20 4.99
N LEU A 61 1.60 0.24 4.46
CA LEU A 61 2.68 -0.62 4.93
C LEU A 61 3.25 -0.14 6.28
N GLY A 62 3.52 1.15 6.44
CA GLY A 62 4.25 1.64 7.60
C GLY A 62 3.39 1.99 8.81
N SER A 63 2.16 2.48 8.60
CA SER A 63 1.23 2.80 9.69
C SER A 63 0.35 1.59 10.03
N CYS A 64 -0.37 1.05 9.05
CA CYS A 64 -1.29 -0.07 9.30
C CYS A 64 -0.58 -1.41 9.53
N PHE A 65 0.50 -1.72 8.78
CA PHE A 65 1.29 -2.94 8.99
C PHE A 65 2.55 -2.75 9.84
N GLY A 66 2.82 -1.51 10.30
CA GLY A 66 3.93 -1.21 11.19
C GLY A 66 5.30 -1.48 10.58
N LEU A 67 5.41 -1.60 9.26
CA LEU A 67 6.66 -1.85 8.57
C LEU A 67 7.59 -0.64 8.73
N SER A 68 8.82 -0.86 9.21
CA SER A 68 9.82 0.20 9.26
C SER A 68 10.50 0.38 7.91
N PHE A 69 10.69 1.62 7.47
CA PHE A 69 11.47 1.94 6.27
C PHE A 69 12.87 2.50 6.59
N SER A 70 13.32 2.45 7.85
CA SER A 70 14.62 3.00 8.27
C SER A 70 15.80 2.48 7.44
N ASP A 71 15.80 1.19 7.12
CA ASP A 71 16.84 0.57 6.29
C ASP A 71 16.64 0.78 4.78
N VAL A 72 15.50 1.38 4.40
CA VAL A 72 15.15 1.67 3.00
C VAL A 72 15.50 3.11 2.66
N ALA A 73 16.78 3.33 2.36
CA ALA A 73 17.28 4.65 1.98
C ALA A 73 17.00 5.75 3.03
N GLY A 74 17.08 5.41 4.32
CA GLY A 74 16.82 6.34 5.42
C GLY A 74 15.35 6.76 5.54
N GLY A 75 14.42 5.89 5.14
CA GLY A 75 12.99 6.14 5.24
C GLY A 75 12.48 6.17 6.69
N PRO A 76 11.21 6.53 6.89
CA PRO A 76 10.67 6.67 8.23
C PRO A 76 10.25 5.34 8.86
N ASP A 77 10.40 5.22 10.17
CA ASP A 77 9.53 4.38 10.98
C ASP A 77 8.28 5.18 11.35
N LEU A 78 7.21 5.02 10.57
CA LEU A 78 5.98 5.81 10.75
C LEU A 78 5.34 5.61 12.12
N LYS A 79 5.48 4.43 12.74
CA LYS A 79 4.95 4.20 14.08
C LYS A 79 5.64 5.09 15.11
N SER A 80 6.97 5.17 15.02
CA SER A 80 7.78 6.05 15.87
C SER A 80 7.44 7.54 15.61
N VAL A 81 7.38 7.96 14.34
CA VAL A 81 7.02 9.36 13.97
C VAL A 81 5.64 9.74 14.50
N ILE A 82 4.64 8.87 14.36
CA ILE A 82 3.27 9.12 14.85
C ILE A 82 3.24 9.14 16.39
N GLY A 83 3.98 8.27 17.05
CA GLY A 83 4.10 8.23 18.51
C GLY A 83 4.68 9.53 19.08
N ASP A 84 5.75 10.03 18.47
CA ASP A 84 6.42 11.28 18.87
C ASP A 84 5.56 12.52 18.65
N VAL A 85 4.59 12.45 17.73
CA VAL A 85 3.68 13.56 17.48
C VAL A 85 2.78 13.84 18.69
N GLY A 86 2.39 12.80 19.43
CA GLY A 86 1.47 12.88 20.56
C GLY A 86 -0.01 12.83 20.15
N GLU A 87 -0.82 12.13 20.96
CA GLU A 87 -2.21 11.75 20.63
C GLU A 87 -3.12 12.95 20.29
N ASP A 88 -2.95 14.08 20.99
CA ASP A 88 -3.80 15.27 20.83
C ASP A 88 -3.68 15.93 19.46
N ARG A 89 -2.54 15.76 18.78
CA ARG A 89 -2.29 16.30 17.43
C ARG A 89 -2.71 15.35 16.32
N ILE A 90 -3.09 14.11 16.65
CA ILE A 90 -3.59 13.15 15.67
C ILE A 90 -5.09 13.39 15.45
N PRO A 91 -5.55 13.54 14.19
CA PRO A 91 -6.96 13.79 13.90
C PRO A 91 -7.85 12.68 14.46
N HIS A 92 -8.94 13.08 15.11
CA HIS A 92 -9.76 12.17 15.92
C HIS A 92 -10.26 10.95 15.13
N ASP A 93 -10.65 11.13 13.87
CA ASP A 93 -11.23 10.09 13.01
C ASP A 93 -10.21 9.05 12.52
N VAL A 94 -8.90 9.35 12.59
CA VAL A 94 -7.84 8.39 12.24
C VAL A 94 -7.00 7.96 13.43
N ARG A 95 -7.26 8.51 14.62
CA ARG A 95 -6.43 8.32 15.81
C ARG A 95 -6.36 6.87 16.27
N TYR A 96 -7.48 6.16 16.28
CA TYR A 96 -7.50 4.74 16.64
C TYR A 96 -6.62 3.93 15.69
N GLU A 97 -6.79 4.13 14.39
CA GLU A 97 -5.99 3.47 13.35
C GLU A 97 -4.50 3.80 13.53
N ALA A 98 -4.16 5.06 13.72
CA ALA A 98 -2.77 5.50 13.78
C ALA A 98 -2.02 5.01 15.03
N LEU A 99 -2.71 4.83 16.17
CA LEU A 99 -2.06 4.59 17.47
C LEU A 99 -2.39 3.23 18.10
N ARG A 100 -3.51 2.59 17.74
CA ARG A 100 -4.08 1.47 18.50
C ARG A 100 -4.42 0.24 17.65
N SER A 101 -4.59 0.36 16.33
CA SER A 101 -4.97 -0.78 15.48
C SER A 101 -3.89 -1.87 15.43
N MET A 102 -2.61 -1.52 15.65
CA MET A 102 -1.49 -2.46 15.59
C MET A 102 -0.59 -2.43 16.83
N GLN A 103 -0.31 -3.62 17.37
CA GLN A 103 0.63 -3.82 18.48
C GLN A 103 2.07 -4.05 17.98
N ASP A 104 3.08 -3.77 18.81
CA ASP A 104 4.50 -3.87 18.41
C ASP A 104 4.94 -5.28 18.00
N HIS A 105 4.40 -6.31 18.65
CA HIS A 105 4.72 -7.70 18.31
C HIS A 105 4.07 -8.18 16.99
N GLU A 106 3.13 -7.40 16.45
CA GLU A 106 2.39 -7.68 15.21
C GLU A 106 3.00 -7.03 13.96
N ARG A 107 4.01 -6.17 14.13
CA ARG A 107 4.66 -5.45 13.02
C ARG A 107 5.16 -6.42 11.94
N ALA A 108 4.99 -6.03 10.68
CA ALA A 108 5.62 -6.70 9.56
C ALA A 108 7.15 -6.57 9.65
N LEU A 109 7.85 -7.69 9.44
CA LEU A 109 9.30 -7.79 9.46
C LEU A 109 9.84 -8.29 8.13
N GLU A 110 11.14 -8.08 7.88
CA GLU A 110 11.84 -8.66 6.73
C GLU A 110 11.54 -10.17 6.60
N GLY A 111 11.21 -10.60 5.39
CA GLY A 111 10.85 -11.98 5.08
C GLY A 111 9.38 -12.34 5.29
N ASP A 112 8.58 -11.52 5.98
CA ASP A 112 7.13 -11.70 6.09
C ASP A 112 6.45 -11.58 4.71
N TRP A 113 5.30 -12.25 4.56
CA TRP A 113 4.52 -12.22 3.33
C TRP A 113 3.43 -11.15 3.39
N VAL A 114 3.29 -10.39 2.30
CA VAL A 114 2.10 -9.58 2.00
C VAL A 114 1.42 -10.06 0.73
N ALA A 115 0.13 -10.36 0.83
CA ALA A 115 -0.72 -10.67 -0.32
C ALA A 115 -1.40 -9.39 -0.82
N ILE A 116 -1.34 -9.12 -2.12
CA ILE A 116 -1.92 -7.93 -2.75
C ILE A 116 -2.92 -8.37 -3.81
N TRP A 117 -4.21 -8.16 -3.54
CA TRP A 117 -5.29 -8.43 -4.47
C TRP A 117 -5.61 -7.19 -5.29
N GLY A 118 -5.62 -7.34 -6.62
CA GLY A 118 -5.74 -6.21 -7.56
C GLY A 118 -4.39 -5.65 -8.00
N GLY A 119 -3.38 -6.51 -8.19
CA GLY A 119 -1.99 -6.13 -8.45
C GLY A 119 -1.69 -5.15 -9.60
N SER A 120 -2.66 -4.89 -10.48
CA SER A 120 -2.53 -3.91 -11.56
C SER A 120 -2.93 -2.48 -11.18
N ALA A 121 -3.47 -2.26 -9.97
CA ALA A 121 -3.76 -0.92 -9.47
C ALA A 121 -2.48 -0.11 -9.23
N THR A 122 -2.58 1.22 -9.31
CA THR A 122 -1.44 2.13 -9.08
C THR A 122 -0.90 2.01 -7.66
N SER A 123 -1.77 1.99 -6.65
CA SER A 123 -1.36 1.79 -5.26
C SER A 123 -0.80 0.39 -5.04
N ALA A 124 -1.32 -0.65 -5.73
CA ALA A 124 -0.72 -1.98 -5.67
C ALA A 124 0.72 -1.97 -6.22
N TYR A 125 0.95 -1.35 -7.38
CA TYR A 125 2.27 -1.23 -7.99
C TYR A 125 3.30 -0.57 -7.07
N LEU A 126 2.93 0.51 -6.38
CA LEU A 126 3.81 1.18 -5.43
C LEU A 126 3.96 0.40 -4.12
N SER A 127 2.90 -0.25 -3.63
CA SER A 127 2.99 -1.14 -2.46
C SER A 127 3.93 -2.32 -2.71
N ILE A 128 3.91 -2.92 -3.90
CA ILE A 128 4.85 -4.01 -4.25
C ILE A 128 6.29 -3.50 -4.17
N GLN A 129 6.59 -2.35 -4.78
CA GLN A 129 7.94 -1.77 -4.76
C GLN A 129 8.42 -1.50 -3.33
N LEU A 130 7.61 -0.82 -2.51
CA LEU A 130 7.97 -0.47 -1.13
C LEU A 130 8.12 -1.71 -0.24
N ALA A 131 7.21 -2.67 -0.36
CA ALA A 131 7.27 -3.93 0.39
C ALA A 131 8.57 -4.70 0.07
N ARG A 132 8.93 -4.81 -1.21
CA ARG A 132 10.16 -5.49 -1.64
C ARG A 132 11.42 -4.75 -1.20
N LEU A 133 11.44 -3.42 -1.29
CA LEU A 133 12.56 -2.61 -0.81
C LEU A 133 12.79 -2.80 0.69
N ALA A 134 11.73 -3.03 1.47
CA ALA A 134 11.77 -3.32 2.90
C ALA A 134 11.95 -4.83 3.22
N GLY A 135 12.23 -5.67 2.21
CA GLY A 135 12.53 -7.08 2.39
C GLY A 135 11.32 -8.00 2.60
N LEU A 136 10.09 -7.53 2.39
CA LEU A 136 8.91 -8.39 2.41
C LEU A 136 8.85 -9.27 1.16
N LYS A 137 8.26 -10.46 1.31
CA LYS A 137 7.85 -11.32 0.18
C LYS A 137 6.46 -10.91 -0.28
N VAL A 138 6.25 -10.85 -1.59
CA VAL A 138 5.01 -10.32 -2.17
C VAL A 138 4.31 -11.37 -3.02
N ALA A 139 3.06 -11.68 -2.65
CA ALA A 139 2.14 -12.43 -3.49
C ALA A 139 1.14 -11.49 -4.14
N VAL A 140 1.00 -11.55 -5.47
CA VAL A 140 0.07 -10.70 -6.23
C VAL A 140 -1.02 -11.56 -6.82
N ILE A 141 -2.27 -11.18 -6.55
CA ILE A 141 -3.48 -11.79 -7.10
C ILE A 141 -4.06 -10.82 -8.14
N VAL A 142 -4.10 -11.25 -9.40
CA VAL A 142 -4.43 -10.39 -10.54
C VAL A 142 -4.91 -11.22 -11.73
N ASP A 143 -5.58 -10.57 -12.69
CA ASP A 143 -5.83 -11.17 -14.01
C ASP A 143 -4.50 -11.34 -14.74
N GLN A 144 -3.96 -12.57 -14.74
CA GLN A 144 -2.66 -12.84 -15.32
C GLN A 144 -2.66 -12.73 -16.84
N ALA A 145 -3.78 -13.08 -17.49
CA ALA A 145 -3.92 -12.97 -18.94
C ALA A 145 -3.69 -11.52 -19.39
N ARG A 146 -4.18 -10.54 -18.63
CA ARG A 146 -4.00 -9.11 -18.93
C ARG A 146 -2.71 -8.52 -18.39
N HIS A 147 -2.26 -8.96 -17.22
CA HIS A 147 -1.24 -8.22 -16.46
C HIS A 147 0.01 -9.03 -16.10
N GLY A 148 -0.03 -10.35 -16.22
CA GLY A 148 1.03 -11.22 -15.72
C GLY A 148 2.37 -11.00 -16.42
N ARG A 149 2.37 -10.79 -17.74
CA ARG A 149 3.61 -10.60 -18.51
C ARG A 149 4.40 -9.37 -18.07
N TRP A 150 3.74 -8.22 -17.92
CA TRP A 150 4.46 -6.98 -17.60
C TRP A 150 4.83 -6.91 -16.11
N LEU A 151 3.99 -7.42 -15.20
CA LEU A 151 4.32 -7.51 -13.78
C LEU A 151 5.51 -8.43 -13.54
N SER A 152 5.56 -9.59 -14.21
CA SER A 152 6.66 -10.55 -14.05
C SER A 152 7.99 -10.06 -14.64
N ALA A 153 7.94 -9.11 -15.58
CA ALA A 153 9.11 -8.55 -16.24
C ALA A 153 9.60 -7.23 -15.60
N ASP A 154 8.82 -6.62 -14.71
CA ASP A 154 9.19 -5.36 -14.06
C ASP A 154 10.16 -5.61 -12.90
N SER A 155 11.41 -5.19 -13.02
CA SER A 155 12.44 -5.41 -12.00
C SER A 155 12.13 -4.80 -10.63
N HIS A 156 11.33 -3.73 -10.59
CA HIS A 156 10.97 -3.03 -9.35
C HIS A 156 9.73 -3.65 -8.70
N ALA A 157 8.79 -4.12 -9.51
CA ALA A 157 7.49 -4.61 -9.05
C ALA A 157 7.22 -6.11 -9.31
N ARG A 158 8.24 -6.89 -9.65
CA ARG A 158 8.10 -8.34 -9.84
C ARG A 158 7.74 -9.02 -8.51
N PRO A 159 6.57 -9.67 -8.42
CA PRO A 159 6.20 -10.39 -7.21
C PRO A 159 6.95 -11.72 -7.09
N ASP A 160 7.04 -12.23 -5.87
CA ASP A 160 7.62 -13.55 -5.57
C ASP A 160 6.62 -14.68 -5.90
N LEU A 161 5.33 -14.38 -5.80
CA LEU A 161 4.24 -15.27 -6.21
C LEU A 161 3.20 -14.50 -7.02
N LEU A 162 2.85 -15.00 -8.20
CA LEU A 162 1.80 -14.43 -9.05
C LEU A 162 0.65 -15.44 -9.18
N ILE A 163 -0.56 -15.04 -8.80
CA ILE A 163 -1.75 -15.90 -8.76
C ILE A 163 -2.83 -15.28 -9.67
N ASP A 164 -3.40 -16.10 -10.53
CA ASP A 164 -4.49 -15.70 -11.41
C ASP A 164 -5.81 -15.63 -10.64
N ASN A 165 -6.61 -14.60 -10.91
CA ASN A 165 -7.87 -14.34 -10.22
C ASN A 165 -9.12 -14.58 -11.07
N SER A 166 -9.01 -15.26 -12.22
CA SER A 166 -10.18 -15.63 -13.04
C SER A 166 -11.14 -16.56 -12.28
N ASP A 167 -10.60 -17.37 -11.37
CA ASP A 167 -11.34 -18.14 -10.35
C ASP A 167 -10.88 -17.66 -8.96
N PRO A 168 -11.63 -16.74 -8.31
CA PRO A 168 -11.25 -16.19 -7.01
C PRO A 168 -11.16 -17.21 -5.89
N ASP A 169 -12.02 -18.25 -5.88
CA ASP A 169 -11.97 -19.29 -4.85
C ASP A 169 -10.73 -20.15 -5.01
N ARG A 170 -10.38 -20.50 -6.25
CA ARG A 170 -9.10 -21.14 -6.53
C ARG A 170 -7.91 -20.26 -6.15
N ALA A 171 -7.97 -18.95 -6.39
CA ALA A 171 -6.91 -18.03 -5.99
C ALA A 171 -6.70 -18.02 -4.47
N VAL A 172 -7.80 -18.06 -3.69
CA VAL A 172 -7.77 -18.23 -2.24
C VAL A 172 -7.09 -19.54 -1.84
N ASP A 173 -7.50 -20.65 -2.44
CA ASP A 173 -6.93 -21.96 -2.12
C ASP A 173 -5.43 -22.04 -2.47
N VAL A 174 -5.01 -21.46 -3.59
CA VAL A 174 -3.58 -21.38 -3.98
C VAL A 174 -2.78 -20.53 -3.00
N LEU A 175 -3.32 -19.37 -2.60
CA LEU A 175 -2.66 -18.46 -1.66
C LEU A 175 -2.48 -19.14 -0.29
N ALA A 176 -3.55 -19.73 0.24
CA ALA A 176 -3.53 -20.47 1.50
C ALA A 176 -2.67 -21.73 1.43
N ALA A 177 -2.64 -22.42 0.29
CA ALA A 177 -1.81 -23.61 0.11
C ALA A 177 -0.31 -23.29 0.06
N THR A 178 0.05 -22.14 -0.52
CA THR A 178 1.44 -21.77 -0.78
C THR A 178 2.08 -21.04 0.40
N ILE A 179 1.37 -20.09 1.01
CA ILE A 179 1.89 -19.26 2.10
C ILE A 179 1.49 -19.81 3.47
N GLY A 180 0.27 -20.36 3.59
CA GLY A 180 -0.22 -21.00 4.81
C GLY A 180 -0.20 -20.09 6.02
N ASP A 181 0.35 -20.61 7.12
CA ASP A 181 0.36 -19.96 8.44
C ASP A 181 1.14 -18.64 8.46
N ALA A 182 2.02 -18.40 7.49
CA ALA A 182 2.80 -17.17 7.36
C ALA A 182 2.01 -16.00 6.72
N LEU A 183 0.77 -16.23 6.26
CA LEU A 183 -0.05 -15.18 5.65
C LEU A 183 -0.68 -14.30 6.74
N HIS A 184 0.03 -13.25 7.13
CA HIS A 184 -0.43 -12.28 8.12
C HIS A 184 -0.95 -10.98 7.50
N PHE A 185 -0.50 -10.60 6.30
CA PHE A 185 -0.77 -9.27 5.75
C PHE A 185 -1.45 -9.37 4.38
N GLY A 186 -2.55 -8.63 4.21
CA GLY A 186 -3.31 -8.57 2.97
C GLY A 186 -3.71 -7.14 2.60
N ILE A 187 -3.50 -6.74 1.34
CA ILE A 187 -3.97 -5.47 0.78
C ILE A 187 -4.91 -5.78 -0.39
N ASP A 188 -6.14 -5.30 -0.33
CA ASP A 188 -7.06 -5.28 -1.45
C ASP A 188 -7.14 -3.88 -2.07
N THR A 189 -7.11 -3.81 -3.40
CA THR A 189 -7.22 -2.55 -4.14
C THR A 189 -8.41 -2.48 -5.09
N ASN A 190 -9.32 -3.46 -5.03
CA ASN A 190 -10.39 -3.62 -6.00
C ASN A 190 -11.77 -3.30 -5.42
N GLY A 191 -12.08 -3.76 -4.21
CA GLY A 191 -13.33 -3.44 -3.52
C GLY A 191 -13.79 -4.51 -2.53
N PRO A 192 -14.98 -4.31 -1.91
CA PRO A 192 -15.48 -5.17 -0.82
C PRO A 192 -15.57 -6.67 -1.16
N ASP A 193 -15.93 -7.00 -2.40
CA ASP A 193 -16.10 -8.40 -2.83
C ASP A 193 -14.74 -9.11 -2.94
N SER A 194 -13.72 -8.45 -3.50
CA SER A 194 -12.35 -9.01 -3.56
C SER A 194 -11.65 -9.01 -2.20
N ALA A 195 -11.90 -7.99 -1.37
CA ALA A 195 -11.45 -7.98 0.01
C ALA A 195 -12.01 -9.17 0.80
N SER A 196 -13.22 -9.63 0.48
CA SER A 196 -13.82 -10.82 1.11
C SER A 196 -13.10 -12.12 0.73
N PHE A 197 -12.62 -12.24 -0.52
CA PHE A 197 -11.77 -13.38 -0.90
C PHE A 197 -10.41 -13.34 -0.19
N LEU A 198 -9.77 -12.17 -0.13
CA LEU A 198 -8.51 -12.02 0.59
C LEU A 198 -8.66 -12.32 2.09
N LEU A 199 -9.76 -11.87 2.69
CA LEU A 199 -10.14 -12.22 4.06
C LEU A 199 -10.28 -13.73 4.25
N LYS A 200 -10.97 -14.42 3.34
CA LYS A 200 -11.13 -15.88 3.36
C LYS A 200 -9.76 -16.57 3.39
N ALA A 201 -8.80 -16.11 2.59
CA ALA A 201 -7.43 -16.65 2.61
C ALA A 201 -6.72 -16.41 3.95
N LEU A 202 -6.80 -15.19 4.49
CA LEU A 202 -6.23 -14.85 5.81
C LEU A 202 -6.84 -15.69 6.94
N GLN A 203 -8.12 -16.05 6.85
CA GLN A 203 -8.79 -16.90 7.85
C GLN A 203 -8.46 -18.39 7.69
N GLN A 204 -8.21 -18.86 6.47
CA GLN A 204 -7.86 -20.26 6.19
C GLN A 204 -6.52 -20.68 6.81
N ARG A 205 -5.60 -19.73 7.05
CA ARG A 205 -4.30 -19.99 7.74
C ARG A 205 -4.49 -20.83 9.02
N ARG A 206 -5.51 -20.53 9.82
CA ARG A 206 -5.68 -21.18 11.14
C ARG A 206 -6.25 -22.59 11.09
N ARG A 207 -7.06 -22.93 10.07
CA ARG A 207 -7.70 -24.25 9.98
C ARG A 207 -6.64 -25.36 9.87
N ARG A 208 -5.52 -25.07 9.21
CA ARG A 208 -4.40 -26.02 9.08
C ARG A 208 -3.65 -26.20 10.39
N HIS A 209 -3.37 -25.12 11.13
CA HIS A 209 -2.71 -25.17 12.43
C HIS A 209 -3.49 -26.01 13.48
N ILE A 210 -4.83 -25.93 13.49
CA ILE A 210 -5.65 -26.74 14.41
C ILE A 210 -5.71 -28.21 13.98
N SER A 211 -5.73 -28.49 12.66
CA SER A 211 -5.84 -29.86 12.15
C SER A 211 -4.56 -30.71 12.33
N SER A 212 -3.37 -30.08 12.37
CA SER A 212 -2.09 -30.77 12.58
C SER A 212 -1.82 -31.12 14.05
N GLY A 213 -2.54 -30.51 15.00
CA GLY A 213 -2.47 -30.82 16.44
C GLY A 213 -3.20 -32.09 16.87
N SER A 214 -3.95 -32.74 15.97
CA SER A 214 -4.74 -33.94 16.28
C SER A 214 -4.04 -35.23 15.86
N SER A 215 -2.83 -35.47 16.37
CA SER A 215 -2.25 -36.81 16.30
C SER A 215 -3.09 -37.76 17.14
N LYS A 216 -3.84 -38.65 16.47
CA LYS A 216 -4.55 -39.78 17.08
C LYS A 216 -3.60 -40.53 18.03
N LYS A 217 -3.97 -40.65 19.30
CA LYS A 217 -3.28 -41.50 20.28
C LYS A 217 -3.26 -42.94 19.77
N SER A 218 -2.07 -43.42 19.38
CA SER A 218 -1.80 -44.85 19.22
C SER A 218 -1.71 -45.51 20.61
N PRO A 219 -2.23 -46.74 20.81
CA PRO A 219 -2.36 -47.36 22.14
C PRO A 219 -1.09 -48.11 22.56
N HIS A 220 0.07 -47.45 22.55
CA HIS A 220 1.31 -48.05 23.08
C HIS A 220 1.91 -47.20 24.19
N HIS A 221 1.93 -47.78 25.40
CA HIS A 221 2.57 -47.23 26.59
C HIS A 221 4.06 -47.03 26.37
N SER A 222 4.50 -45.78 26.36
CA SER A 222 5.90 -45.39 26.58
C SER A 222 5.93 -44.45 27.79
N PRO A 223 6.97 -44.53 28.66
CA PRO A 223 7.08 -43.69 29.85
C PRO A 223 7.19 -42.21 29.46
N SER A 224 6.46 -41.35 30.17
CA SER A 224 6.37 -39.92 29.88
C SER A 224 7.72 -39.20 30.16
N PRO A 225 8.20 -38.33 29.27
CA PRO A 225 9.36 -37.48 29.55
C PRO A 225 9.03 -36.44 30.66
N PRO A 226 10.05 -35.89 31.35
CA PRO A 226 9.86 -34.93 32.44
C PRO A 226 9.16 -33.65 31.97
N PRO A 227 8.52 -32.90 32.89
CA PRO A 227 7.76 -31.70 32.53
C PRO A 227 8.68 -30.61 31.95
N THR A 228 8.45 -30.29 30.69
CA THR A 228 9.07 -29.14 30.01
C THR A 228 8.64 -27.85 30.72
N PRO A 229 9.55 -26.92 31.03
CA PRO A 229 9.16 -25.61 31.56
C PRO A 229 8.16 -24.92 30.61
N PRO A 230 7.22 -24.12 31.12
CA PRO A 230 6.21 -23.49 30.30
C PRO A 230 6.90 -22.68 29.19
N ILE A 231 6.70 -23.12 27.95
CA ILE A 231 7.12 -22.39 26.77
C ILE A 231 6.42 -21.02 26.89
N PRO A 232 7.15 -19.89 26.88
CA PRO A 232 6.51 -18.58 26.89
C PRO A 232 5.49 -18.55 25.76
N VAL A 233 4.24 -18.27 26.11
CA VAL A 233 3.14 -18.16 25.15
C VAL A 233 3.55 -17.09 24.15
N ARG A 234 3.94 -17.50 22.93
CA ARG A 234 4.16 -16.55 21.84
C ARG A 234 2.84 -15.81 21.67
N THR A 235 2.85 -14.50 21.89
CA THR A 235 1.68 -13.66 21.64
C THR A 235 1.30 -13.87 20.17
N GLU A 236 0.11 -14.42 19.91
CA GLU A 236 -0.32 -14.73 18.54
C GLU A 236 -0.46 -13.43 17.74
N ARG A 237 0.14 -13.37 16.55
CA ARG A 237 -0.04 -12.26 15.63
C ARG A 237 -1.40 -12.36 14.94
N ARG A 238 -2.21 -11.31 15.07
CA ARG A 238 -3.42 -11.14 14.25
C ARG A 238 -3.05 -11.11 12.76
N ALA A 239 -4.03 -11.42 11.92
CA ALA A 239 -3.97 -11.13 10.50
C ALA A 239 -4.38 -9.66 10.30
N HIS A 240 -3.86 -9.01 9.29
CA HIS A 240 -4.11 -7.60 8.99
C HIS A 240 -4.59 -7.48 7.55
N LEU A 241 -5.78 -6.90 7.36
CA LEU A 241 -6.39 -6.68 6.06
C LEU A 241 -6.61 -5.19 5.81
N ILE A 242 -6.04 -4.66 4.73
CA ILE A 242 -6.28 -3.30 4.25
C ILE A 242 -7.20 -3.36 3.03
N GLY A 243 -8.32 -2.64 3.04
CA GLY A 243 -9.20 -2.49 1.89
C GLY A 243 -9.12 -1.08 1.30
N LEU A 244 -8.24 -0.83 0.31
CA LEU A 244 -8.06 0.50 -0.28
C LEU A 244 -9.26 0.99 -1.09
N ALA A 245 -10.06 0.05 -1.62
CA ALA A 245 -11.29 0.34 -2.36
C ALA A 245 -12.56 -0.11 -1.60
N GLY A 246 -12.42 -0.40 -0.30
CA GLY A 246 -13.50 -0.84 0.57
C GLY A 246 -13.18 -2.15 1.29
N LEU A 247 -13.68 -2.26 2.52
CA LEU A 247 -13.64 -3.48 3.33
C LEU A 247 -14.87 -4.36 3.05
N PRO A 248 -14.85 -5.65 3.45
CA PRO A 248 -16.00 -6.55 3.32
C PRO A 248 -17.28 -5.99 3.96
N LYS A 249 -18.41 -6.01 3.23
CA LYS A 249 -19.70 -5.36 3.60
C LYS A 249 -20.36 -5.84 4.91
N HIS A 250 -19.94 -6.99 5.46
CA HIS A 250 -20.55 -7.59 6.66
C HIS A 250 -19.66 -7.50 7.91
N HIS A 251 -18.60 -6.69 7.86
CA HIS A 251 -17.67 -6.47 8.97
C HIS A 251 -17.71 -4.99 9.39
N GLU A 252 -18.83 -4.53 9.96
CA GLU A 252 -19.02 -3.14 10.40
C GLU A 252 -18.78 -2.93 11.91
N HIS A 253 -18.10 -3.84 12.60
CA HIS A 253 -17.86 -3.72 14.04
C HIS A 253 -16.38 -3.74 14.37
N HIS A 254 -15.98 -2.81 15.27
CA HIS A 254 -14.64 -2.60 15.85
C HIS A 254 -14.04 -3.80 16.62
N ASP A 255 -14.61 -4.98 16.46
CA ASP A 255 -14.11 -6.24 17.00
C ASP A 255 -14.01 -7.22 15.83
N ASP A 256 -12.94 -7.11 15.05
CA ASP A 256 -12.60 -7.95 13.87
C ASP A 256 -12.41 -9.44 14.22
N GLY A 257 -12.75 -9.84 15.44
CA GLY A 257 -12.35 -11.08 16.08
C GLY A 257 -10.94 -10.95 16.66
N LYS A 258 -10.64 -11.74 17.69
CA LYS A 258 -9.36 -11.67 18.42
C LYS A 258 -8.11 -11.89 17.56
N ASP A 259 -8.26 -12.33 16.31
CA ASP A 259 -7.20 -12.89 15.47
C ASP A 259 -7.04 -12.16 14.12
N LEU A 260 -7.77 -11.06 13.93
CA LEU A 260 -7.78 -10.24 12.71
C LEU A 260 -7.88 -8.75 13.09
N GLN A 261 -7.32 -7.90 12.25
CA GLN A 261 -7.48 -6.46 12.27
C GLN A 261 -7.74 -6.02 10.82
N MET A 262 -8.87 -5.35 10.59
CA MET A 262 -9.12 -4.66 9.35
C MET A 262 -8.71 -3.19 9.49
N HIS A 263 -8.20 -2.63 8.42
CA HIS A 263 -7.57 -1.32 8.42
C HIS A 263 -8.19 -0.42 7.35
N SER A 264 -8.42 0.83 7.76
CA SER A 264 -8.69 1.93 6.83
C SER A 264 -7.46 2.84 6.84
N VAL A 265 -6.79 3.00 5.70
CA VAL A 265 -5.50 3.73 5.69
C VAL A 265 -5.69 5.18 6.17
N PRO A 266 -4.93 5.64 7.18
CA PRO A 266 -5.15 6.94 7.81
C PRO A 266 -4.56 8.10 6.97
N LEU A 267 -5.08 8.33 5.76
CA LEU A 267 -4.57 9.32 4.79
C LEU A 267 -4.44 10.73 5.35
N LYS A 268 -5.28 11.10 6.31
CA LYS A 268 -5.23 12.41 6.99
C LYS A 268 -3.92 12.70 7.68
N LEU A 269 -3.20 11.67 8.14
CA LEU A 269 -1.89 11.87 8.75
C LEU A 269 -0.94 12.61 7.80
N PHE A 270 -1.02 12.35 6.48
CA PHE A 270 -0.13 13.01 5.53
C PHE A 270 -0.36 14.52 5.45
N HIS A 271 -1.60 14.99 5.40
CA HIS A 271 -1.88 16.42 5.20
C HIS A 271 -2.17 17.22 6.48
N GLU A 272 -2.61 16.56 7.55
CA GLU A 272 -2.91 17.21 8.84
C GLU A 272 -1.76 17.10 9.85
N VAL A 273 -0.82 16.13 9.69
CA VAL A 273 0.32 15.95 10.60
C VAL A 273 1.63 16.28 9.87
N PRO A 274 2.21 17.48 10.07
CA PRO A 274 3.38 17.95 9.31
C PRO A 274 4.60 17.02 9.38
N GLU A 275 4.83 16.36 10.51
CA GLU A 275 5.93 15.42 10.71
C GLU A 275 5.80 14.19 9.80
N VAL A 276 4.59 13.64 9.69
CA VAL A 276 4.31 12.50 8.80
C VAL A 276 4.39 12.93 7.34
N GLY A 277 3.77 14.06 7.00
CA GLY A 277 3.81 14.61 5.63
C GLY A 277 5.24 14.87 5.16
N ARG A 278 6.05 15.54 5.99
CA ARG A 278 7.46 15.81 5.69
C ARG A 278 8.25 14.52 5.52
N ALA A 279 8.14 13.58 6.46
CA ALA A 279 8.88 12.33 6.42
C ALA A 279 8.60 11.53 5.13
N LEU A 280 7.33 11.49 4.70
CA LEU A 280 6.94 10.79 3.47
C LEU A 280 7.38 11.55 2.21
N SER A 281 7.23 12.87 2.17
CA SER A 281 7.65 13.70 1.03
C SER A 281 9.16 13.66 0.81
N GLU A 282 9.95 13.87 1.86
CA GLU A 282 11.42 13.84 1.79
C GLU A 282 11.93 12.44 1.41
N TRP A 283 11.32 11.38 1.97
CA TRP A 283 11.68 10.01 1.60
C TRP A 283 11.34 9.69 0.14
N MET A 284 10.20 10.16 -0.36
CA MET A 284 9.84 10.02 -1.78
C MET A 284 10.89 10.67 -2.68
N GLU A 285 11.37 11.87 -2.36
CA GLU A 285 12.46 12.52 -3.11
C GLU A 285 13.72 11.65 -3.15
N VAL A 286 14.14 11.10 -2.01
CA VAL A 286 15.32 10.22 -1.92
C VAL A 286 15.13 8.97 -2.78
N LEU A 287 13.97 8.34 -2.74
CA LEU A 287 13.68 7.15 -3.53
C LEU A 287 13.67 7.42 -5.04
N LEU A 288 13.12 8.55 -5.48
CA LEU A 288 13.11 8.95 -6.88
C LEU A 288 14.52 9.35 -7.35
N GLN A 289 15.26 10.10 -6.54
CA GLN A 289 16.62 10.55 -6.86
C GLN A 289 17.60 9.37 -6.97
N SER A 290 17.43 8.35 -6.12
CA SER A 290 18.24 7.13 -6.14
C SER A 290 17.78 6.07 -7.15
N GLY A 291 16.66 6.29 -7.84
CA GLY A 291 16.10 5.33 -8.81
C GLY A 291 15.51 4.06 -8.19
N LYS A 292 15.33 4.04 -6.86
CA LYS A 292 14.75 2.91 -6.12
C LYS A 292 13.23 2.82 -6.30
N LEU A 293 12.56 3.95 -6.55
CA LEU A 293 11.13 4.01 -6.83
C LEU A 293 10.88 4.39 -8.30
N ARG A 294 10.01 3.62 -8.94
CA ARG A 294 9.61 3.81 -10.33
C ARG A 294 8.18 4.32 -10.42
N ALA A 295 7.97 5.30 -11.30
CA ALA A 295 6.63 5.80 -11.62
C ALA A 295 5.77 4.71 -12.29
N PRO A 296 4.46 4.66 -12.00
CA PRO A 296 3.53 3.78 -12.68
C PRO A 296 3.50 4.00 -14.19
N ARG A 297 3.10 2.97 -14.94
CA ARG A 297 2.91 3.06 -16.40
C ARG A 297 1.86 4.11 -16.73
N ILE A 298 2.14 4.96 -17.72
CA ILE A 298 1.17 5.89 -18.29
C ILE A 298 0.54 5.22 -19.50
N LEU A 299 -0.79 5.16 -19.54
CA LEU A 299 -1.56 4.49 -20.59
C LEU A 299 -2.25 5.46 -21.54
N GLY A 300 -2.24 6.75 -21.22
CA GLY A 300 -2.79 7.79 -22.05
C GLY A 300 -2.50 9.16 -21.49
N ASN A 301 -2.26 10.09 -22.40
CA ASN A 301 -2.08 11.51 -22.12
C ASN A 301 -3.22 12.29 -22.75
N HIS A 302 -3.79 13.19 -21.99
CA HIS A 302 -4.83 14.14 -22.38
C HIS A 302 -4.29 15.57 -22.20
N SER A 303 -4.93 16.56 -22.80
CA SER A 303 -4.49 17.95 -22.73
C SER A 303 -5.64 18.89 -22.40
N GLY A 304 -5.38 19.87 -21.53
CA GLY A 304 -6.34 20.85 -21.07
C GLY A 304 -7.31 20.31 -20.00
N LEU A 305 -7.81 21.23 -19.17
CA LEU A 305 -8.77 20.89 -18.09
C LEU A 305 -10.10 20.34 -18.61
N ALA A 306 -10.50 20.69 -19.84
CA ALA A 306 -11.73 20.21 -20.46
C ALA A 306 -11.75 18.68 -20.62
N ASP A 307 -10.59 18.05 -20.81
CA ASP A 307 -10.46 16.61 -21.01
C ASP A 307 -10.55 15.78 -19.72
N VAL A 308 -10.48 16.42 -18.55
CA VAL A 308 -10.44 15.72 -17.24
C VAL A 308 -11.66 14.83 -17.05
N ASN A 309 -12.87 15.34 -17.33
CA ASN A 309 -14.10 14.56 -17.16
C ASN A 309 -14.16 13.37 -18.13
N GLY A 310 -13.75 13.56 -19.38
CA GLY A 310 -13.66 12.47 -20.35
C GLY A 310 -12.66 11.39 -19.91
N ALA A 311 -11.49 11.78 -19.39
CA ALA A 311 -10.52 10.84 -18.84
C ALA A 311 -11.07 10.07 -17.63
N LEU A 312 -11.81 10.74 -16.73
CA LEU A 312 -12.47 10.11 -15.59
C LEU A 312 -13.55 9.11 -16.01
N ASP A 313 -14.34 9.43 -17.04
CA ASP A 313 -15.38 8.53 -17.55
C ASP A 313 -14.77 7.25 -18.14
N ARG A 314 -13.68 7.36 -18.89
CA ARG A 314 -12.94 6.18 -19.39
C ARG A 314 -12.41 5.29 -18.25
N MET A 315 -11.93 5.91 -17.16
CA MET A 315 -11.54 5.17 -15.96
C MET A 315 -12.75 4.47 -15.31
N ARG A 316 -13.88 5.17 -15.18
CA ARG A 316 -15.13 4.62 -14.62
C ARG A 316 -15.68 3.46 -15.44
N ASN A 317 -15.54 3.51 -16.76
CA ASN A 317 -15.93 2.46 -17.70
C ASN A 317 -14.94 1.29 -17.74
N GLY A 318 -13.83 1.38 -16.99
CA GLY A 318 -12.83 0.32 -16.90
C GLY A 318 -11.98 0.15 -18.16
N GLU A 319 -11.89 1.19 -19.00
CA GLU A 319 -11.05 1.20 -20.21
C GLU A 319 -9.56 1.33 -19.88
N ILE A 320 -9.25 1.84 -18.69
CA ILE A 320 -7.88 2.05 -18.21
C ILE A 320 -7.56 1.00 -17.16
N ARG A 321 -6.61 0.11 -17.45
CA ARG A 321 -6.21 -1.01 -16.56
C ARG A 321 -4.70 -1.19 -16.56
N GLY A 322 -4.09 -1.27 -15.38
CA GLY A 322 -2.64 -1.50 -15.26
C GLY A 322 -1.77 -0.27 -15.45
N GLY A 323 -2.30 0.93 -15.21
CA GLY A 323 -1.55 2.18 -15.32
C GLY A 323 -2.43 3.42 -15.13
N LYS A 324 -1.88 4.59 -15.44
CA LYS A 324 -2.47 5.91 -15.17
C LYS A 324 -2.80 6.65 -16.46
N LEU A 325 -3.87 7.44 -16.41
CA LEU A 325 -4.06 8.57 -17.32
C LEU A 325 -3.44 9.82 -16.71
N VAL A 326 -2.84 10.65 -17.55
CA VAL A 326 -2.31 11.97 -17.19
C VAL A 326 -2.99 13.02 -18.05
N VAL A 327 -3.31 14.16 -17.46
CA VAL A 327 -3.84 15.33 -18.18
C VAL A 327 -2.85 16.46 -18.01
N THR A 328 -2.33 16.98 -19.12
CA THR A 328 -1.43 18.14 -19.14
C THR A 328 -2.27 19.42 -19.21
N VAL A 329 -2.22 20.25 -18.16
CA VAL A 329 -3.10 21.43 -18.04
C VAL A 329 -2.70 22.58 -18.96
N GLN A 330 -1.40 22.85 -19.12
CA GLN A 330 -0.88 23.84 -20.06
C GLN A 330 0.31 23.24 -20.82
N GLU A 331 0.35 23.41 -22.14
CA GLU A 331 1.54 23.12 -22.92
C GLU A 331 2.64 24.13 -22.60
N LYS A 332 3.90 23.68 -22.54
CA LYS A 332 5.03 24.62 -22.57
C LYS A 332 4.88 25.47 -23.85
N PRO A 333 5.07 26.80 -23.78
CA PRO A 333 5.22 27.58 -25.01
C PRO A 333 6.31 26.92 -25.85
N ALA A 334 6.02 26.68 -27.13
CA ALA A 334 7.01 26.19 -28.08
C ALA A 334 8.27 27.06 -27.92
N GLN A 335 9.42 26.44 -27.66
CA GLN A 335 10.68 27.15 -27.75
C GLN A 335 10.78 27.66 -29.20
N HIS A 336 10.56 28.95 -29.40
CA HIS A 336 10.91 29.59 -30.65
C HIS A 336 12.39 29.32 -30.86
N LEU A 337 12.70 28.43 -31.80
CA LEU A 337 14.01 28.35 -32.43
C LEU A 337 14.28 29.75 -32.98
N VAL A 338 15.08 30.51 -32.23
CA VAL A 338 15.72 31.71 -32.75
C VAL A 338 16.71 31.20 -33.79
N SER A 339 16.34 31.41 -35.05
CA SER A 339 17.11 31.13 -36.26
C SER A 339 18.46 31.85 -36.26
#